data_AF-A0A6P1Z9B8-F1
#
_entry.id   AF-A0A6P1Z9B8-F1
#
_cell.length_a   1.000
_cell.length_b   1.000
_cell.length_c   1.000
_cell.angle_alpha   90.00
_cell.angle_beta   90.00
_cell.angle_gamma   90.00
#
_symmetry.space_group_name_H-M   'P 1'
#
loop_
_entity.id
_entity.type
_entity.pdbx_description
1 polymer ?
#
loop_
_entity_poly.entity_id
_entity_poly.type
_entity_poly.pdbx_seq_one_letter_code
_entity_poly.pdbx_strand_id
1 'polypeptide(L)'
;MDGLPYDSIFNNILTRGDQTILYPAHGAGSVCGKGMATRDFSTLGYERMHNKALTVGSREAFIARKVAERHPLPPYFKQME
;
A
#
# COMPACT_ATOMS: atom_id res chain seq x y z
N MET A 1 7.38 -14.89 -6.82
CA MET A 1 6.52 -13.69 -6.95
C MET A 1 5.74 -13.64 -5.66
N ASP A 2 6.26 -12.91 -4.70
CA ASP A 2 6.07 -13.25 -3.31
C ASP A 2 4.90 -12.45 -2.74
N GLY A 3 3.89 -13.14 -2.22
CA GLY A 3 2.71 -12.52 -1.62
C GLY A 3 2.95 -11.96 -0.22
N LEU A 4 4.21 -11.75 0.18
CA LEU A 4 4.59 -11.17 1.46
C LEU A 4 3.87 -9.83 1.75
N PRO A 5 3.68 -8.91 0.78
CA PRO A 5 2.91 -7.70 1.04
C PRO A 5 1.44 -7.99 1.38
N TYR A 6 0.82 -8.97 0.73
CA TYR A 6 -0.54 -9.39 1.06
C TYR A 6 -0.57 -9.96 2.48
N ASP A 7 0.31 -10.92 2.78
CA ASP A 7 0.32 -11.58 4.09
C ASP A 7 0.60 -10.57 5.21
N SER A 8 1.47 -9.57 4.99
CA SER A 8 1.73 -8.48 5.93
C SER A 8 0.50 -7.59 6.15
N ILE A 9 -0.15 -7.13 5.08
CA ILE A 9 -1.31 -6.25 5.18
C ILE A 9 -2.47 -6.98 5.84
N PHE A 10 -2.87 -8.13 5.29
CA PHE A 10 -4.11 -8.79 5.67
C PHE A 10 -4.01 -9.60 6.97
N ASN A 11 -2.86 -10.21 7.26
CA ASN A 11 -2.71 -11.06 8.45
C ASN A 11 -2.09 -10.33 9.65
N ASN A 12 -1.42 -9.18 9.45
CA ASN A 12 -0.79 -8.44 10.55
C ASN A 12 -1.35 -7.02 10.74
N ILE A 13 -1.40 -6.20 9.70
CA ILE A 13 -1.77 -4.79 9.84
C ILE A 13 -3.29 -4.65 10.05
N LEU A 14 -4.10 -5.28 9.19
CA LEU A 14 -5.56 -5.15 9.21
C LEU A 14 -6.23 -5.87 10.40
N THR A 15 -5.48 -6.68 11.15
CA THR A 15 -5.95 -7.34 12.39
C THR A 15 -5.93 -6.40 13.58
N ARG A 16 -5.33 -5.22 13.45
CA ARG A 16 -5.44 -4.13 14.44
C ARG A 16 -6.81 -3.44 14.32
N GLY A 17 -7.24 -2.78 15.39
CA GLY A 17 -8.54 -2.11 15.42
C GLY A 17 -8.61 -0.89 14.48
N ASP A 18 -9.81 -0.58 14.01
CA ASP A 18 -10.06 0.49 13.03
C ASP A 18 -9.65 1.90 13.52
N GLN A 19 -9.58 2.11 14.85
CA GLN A 19 -9.08 3.33 15.49
C GLN A 19 -7.57 3.54 15.38
N THR A 20 -6.82 2.54 14.89
CA THR A 20 -5.37 2.63 14.74
C THR A 20 -5.02 3.71 13.73
N ILE A 21 -4.17 4.66 14.16
CA ILE A 21 -3.67 5.74 13.31
C ILE A 21 -2.52 5.21 12.45
N LEU A 22 -2.55 5.54 11.17
CA LEU A 22 -1.52 5.22 10.21
C LEU A 22 -0.75 6.47 9.83
N TYR A 23 0.57 6.44 10.06
CA TYR A 23 1.51 7.46 9.58
C TYR A 23 2.35 6.88 8.44
N PRO A 24 2.03 7.18 7.17
CA PRO A 24 2.80 6.70 6.04
C PRO A 24 4.14 7.43 5.93
N ALA A 25 5.17 6.74 5.45
CA ALA A 25 6.49 7.36 5.23
C ALA A 25 6.50 8.36 4.06
N HIS A 26 5.54 8.28 3.15
CA HIS A 26 5.43 9.12 1.97
C HIS A 26 3.97 9.52 1.69
N GLY A 27 3.79 10.71 1.14
CA GLY A 27 2.48 11.24 0.70
C GLY A 27 2.45 11.58 -0.78
N ALA A 28 1.43 12.33 -1.19
CA ALA A 28 1.25 12.79 -2.57
C ALA A 28 2.54 13.38 -3.18
N GLY A 29 2.85 12.99 -4.43
CA GLY A 29 4.03 13.45 -5.16
C GLY A 29 5.24 12.52 -5.07
N SER A 30 5.27 11.55 -4.16
CA SER A 30 6.33 10.53 -4.15
C SER A 30 6.23 9.56 -5.33
N VAL A 31 7.38 9.15 -5.87
CA VAL A 31 7.50 8.18 -6.97
C VAL A 31 7.27 6.73 -6.50
N CYS A 32 7.31 6.48 -5.19
CA CYS A 32 7.23 5.15 -4.60
C CYS A 32 5.82 4.52 -4.66
N GLY A 33 4.79 5.27 -5.08
CA GLY A 33 3.42 4.78 -5.13
C GLY A 33 2.49 5.64 -5.97
N LYS A 34 1.35 5.06 -6.37
CA LYS A 34 0.31 5.74 -7.15
C LYS A 34 -0.93 5.99 -6.31
N GLY A 35 -1.52 7.18 -6.44
CA GLY A 35 -2.77 7.54 -5.77
C GLY A 35 -2.64 7.82 -4.27
N MET A 36 -1.45 8.22 -3.82
CA MET A 36 -1.23 8.64 -2.43
C MET A 36 -2.00 9.93 -2.14
N ALA A 37 -2.69 9.95 -1.00
CA ALA A 37 -3.41 11.12 -0.54
C ALA A 37 -2.44 12.23 -0.06
N THR A 38 -2.95 13.47 -0.02
CA THR A 38 -2.21 14.64 0.50
C THR A 38 -2.23 14.72 2.04
N ARG A 39 -3.07 13.93 2.70
CA ARG A 39 -3.16 13.88 4.18
C ARG A 39 -1.91 13.24 4.78
N ASP A 40 -1.49 13.76 5.92
CA ASP A 40 -0.28 13.31 6.63
C ASP A 40 -0.50 12.00 7.42
N PHE A 41 -1.75 11.66 7.73
CA PHE A 41 -2.12 10.44 8.45
C PHE A 41 -3.47 9.90 7.98
N SER A 42 -3.76 8.65 8.32
CA SER A 42 -5.06 8.00 8.10
C SER A 42 -5.43 7.12 9.30
N THR A 43 -6.52 6.35 9.19
CA THR A 43 -6.85 5.28 10.14
C THR A 43 -7.10 3.97 9.41
N LEU A 44 -6.94 2.84 10.10
CA LEU A 44 -7.25 1.54 9.49
C LEU A 44 -8.70 1.42 9.04
N GLY A 45 -9.64 1.95 9.83
CA GLY A 45 -11.06 1.98 9.44
C GLY A 45 -11.29 2.79 8.15
N TYR A 46 -10.66 3.95 8.03
CA TYR A 46 -10.77 4.76 6.82
C TYR A 46 -10.20 4.03 5.61
N GLU A 47 -8.99 3.47 5.72
CA GLU A 47 -8.36 2.75 4.60
C GLU A 47 -9.16 1.51 4.23
N ARG A 48 -9.71 0.76 5.19
CA ARG A 48 -10.56 -0.41 4.92
C ARG A 48 -11.76 -0.07 4.03
N MET A 49 -12.38 1.10 4.24
CA MET A 49 -13.55 1.54 3.49
C MET A 49 -13.21 2.12 2.10
N HIS A 50 -12.06 2.79 1.97
CA HIS A 50 -11.78 3.62 0.78
C HIS A 50 -10.60 3.14 -0.07
N ASN A 51 -9.72 2.31 0.49
CA ASN A 51 -8.51 1.87 -0.20
C ASN A 51 -8.82 0.68 -1.11
N LYS A 52 -8.80 0.92 -2.42
CA LYS A 52 -9.05 -0.11 -3.45
C LYS A 52 -8.05 -1.26 -3.41
N ALA A 53 -6.89 -1.10 -2.76
CA ALA A 53 -5.95 -2.20 -2.57
C ALA A 53 -6.42 -3.21 -1.52
N LEU A 54 -7.38 -2.84 -0.66
CA LEU A 54 -7.94 -3.70 0.39
C LEU A 54 -9.24 -4.39 -0.05
N THR A 55 -9.79 -4.02 -1.20
CA THR A 55 -11.05 -4.57 -1.74
C THR A 55 -10.82 -5.72 -2.75
N VAL A 56 -9.58 -6.20 -2.90
CA VAL A 56 -9.27 -7.31 -3.82
C VAL A 56 -9.71 -8.64 -3.20
N GLY A 57 -10.48 -9.42 -3.96
CA GLY A 57 -11.17 -10.61 -3.44
C GLY A 57 -10.29 -11.84 -3.18
N SER A 58 -9.03 -11.86 -3.63
CA SER A 58 -8.10 -12.94 -3.31
C SER A 58 -6.64 -12.47 -3.30
N ARG A 59 -5.78 -13.28 -2.66
CA ARG A 59 -4.32 -13.09 -2.63
C ARG A 59 -3.73 -13.06 -4.03
N GLU A 60 -4.17 -13.95 -4.91
CA GLU A 60 -3.70 -14.05 -6.29
C GLU A 60 -4.11 -12.81 -7.09
N ALA A 61 -5.34 -12.32 -6.91
CA ALA A 61 -5.81 -11.10 -7.55
C ALA A 61 -5.03 -9.86 -7.06
N PHE A 62 -4.70 -9.80 -5.77
CA PHE A 62 -3.83 -8.75 -5.23
C PHE A 62 -2.45 -8.78 -5.89
N ILE A 63 -1.79 -9.94 -5.93
CA ILE A 63 -0.46 -10.11 -6.50
C ILE A 63 -0.47 -9.74 -7.98
N ALA A 64 -1.42 -10.28 -8.75
CA ALA A 64 -1.55 -10.00 -10.18
C ALA A 64 -1.73 -8.49 -10.44
N ARG A 65 -2.60 -7.83 -9.67
CA ARG A 65 -2.81 -6.39 -9.77
C ARG A 65 -1.53 -5.60 -9.47
N LYS A 66 -0.80 -5.97 -8.41
CA LYS A 66 0.43 -5.28 -8.00
C LYS A 66 1.58 -5.47 -8.98
N VAL A 67 1.76 -6.67 -9.50
CA VAL A 67 2.78 -6.97 -10.52
C VAL A 67 2.50 -6.22 -11.82
N ALA A 68 1.24 -5.96 -12.15
CA ALA A 68 0.85 -5.19 -13.33
C ALA A 68 1.05 -3.66 -13.16
N GLU A 69 1.32 -3.15 -11.95
CA GLU A 69 1.58 -1.72 -11.74
C GLU A 69 2.93 -1.33 -12.36
N ARG A 70 2.94 -0.19 -13.07
CA ARG A 70 4.15 0.40 -13.67
C ARG A 70 4.40 1.74 -12.99
N HIS A 71 5.54 1.86 -12.33
CA HIS A 71 6.01 3.10 -11.73
C HIS A 71 7.33 3.51 -12.41
N PRO A 72 7.54 4.80 -12.71
CA PRO A 72 8.85 5.25 -13.18
C PRO A 72 9.86 5.00 -12.07
N LEU A 73 10.98 4.34 -12.40
CA LEU A 73 12.09 4.11 -11.47
C LEU A 73 13.17 5.17 -11.76
N PRO A 74 13.34 6.19 -10.90
CA PRO A 74 14.38 7.18 -11.11
C PRO A 74 15.78 6.53 -11.07
N PRO A 75 16.73 6.97 -11.91
CA PRO A 75 18.06 6.37 -11.96
C PRO A 75 18.80 6.34 -10.61
N TYR A 76 18.56 7.33 -9.75
CA TYR A 76 19.21 7.44 -8.45
C TYR A 76 18.77 6.37 -7.43
N PHE A 77 17.64 5.68 -7.64
CA PHE A 77 17.20 4.62 -6.73
C PHE A 77 18.24 3.50 -6.61
N LYS A 78 18.96 3.21 -7.70
CA LYS A 78 20.05 2.22 -7.71
C LYS A 78 21.24 2.57 -6.81
N GLN A 79 21.33 3.81 -6.33
CA GLN A 79 22.36 4.27 -5.41
C GLN A 79 21.87 4.27 -3.95
N MET A 80 20.57 4.06 -3.73
CA MET A 80 19.89 4.16 -2.43
C MET A 80 19.43 2.79 -1.90
N GLU A 81 19.22 1.81 -2.78
CA GLU A 81 18.86 0.41 -2.48
C GLU A 81 20.10 -0.47 -2.26
#